data_AF-A0A6V7PLI8-F1
#
_entry.id   AF-A0A6V7PLI8-F1
#
_cell.length_a   1.000
_cell.length_b   1.000
_cell.length_c   1.000
_cell.angle_alpha   90.00
_cell.angle_beta   90.00
_cell.angle_gamma   90.00
#
_symmetry.space_group_name_H-M   'P 1'
#
loop_
_entity.id
_entity.type
_entity.pdbx_description
1 polymer ?
#
loop_
_entity_poly.entity_id
_entity_poly.type
_entity_poly.pdbx_seq_one_letter_code
_entity_poly.pdbx_strand_id
1 'polypeptide(L)'
;MSYKMEVLRNPKLKARPMFRVTTEDGEQIDGSTPSTCWKEIYSRIKETKCNNVHAEVEGREVQKSGSYMFGLSNPQICQLIQELPNSRLCTKYFESCGDLPAGYRAVHINWKDLDRCNVCDMDEEYEDNLFLQCDKCCMMVHARCYGELEPLNGVLWLCNLCRSGAPKSPHDVLFALLVKLA
;
A
#
# COMPACT_ATOMS: atom_id res chain seq x y z
N MET A 1 23.46 -6.92 8.73
CA MET A 1 23.37 -7.00 7.26
C MET A 1 22.53 -5.85 6.76
N SER A 2 23.18 -4.86 6.15
CA SER A 2 22.49 -3.79 5.43
C SER A 2 22.50 -4.07 3.92
N TYR A 3 21.45 -3.63 3.22
CA TYR A 3 21.35 -3.75 1.76
C TYR A 3 21.03 -2.39 1.17
N LYS A 4 21.82 -1.95 0.20
CA LYS A 4 21.52 -0.75 -0.59
C LYS A 4 20.74 -1.17 -1.82
N MET A 5 19.52 -0.66 -1.97
CA MET A 5 18.65 -0.98 -3.11
C MET A 5 18.49 0.23 -4.03
N GLU A 6 18.73 0.03 -5.33
CA GLU A 6 18.78 1.11 -6.32
C GLU A 6 17.96 0.77 -7.56
N VAL A 7 17.29 1.78 -8.11
CA VAL A 7 16.63 1.72 -9.43
C VAL A 7 17.43 2.58 -10.40
N LEU A 8 18.03 1.94 -11.38
CA LEU A 8 18.98 2.54 -12.32
C LEU A 8 18.41 2.52 -13.74
N ARG A 9 18.89 3.43 -14.60
CA ARG A 9 18.61 3.33 -16.04
C ARG A 9 19.37 2.12 -16.59
N ASN A 10 18.66 1.23 -17.30
CA ASN A 10 19.32 0.08 -17.89
C ASN A 10 20.15 0.52 -19.12
N PRO A 11 21.47 0.25 -19.14
CA PRO A 11 22.33 0.68 -20.23
C PRO A 11 22.04 -0.06 -21.55
N LYS A 12 21.50 -1.28 -21.47
CA LYS A 12 21.19 -2.14 -22.63
C LYS A 12 19.75 -1.95 -23.11
N LEU A 13 18.81 -1.81 -22.18
CA LEU A 13 17.37 -1.72 -22.46
C LEU A 13 16.81 -0.39 -21.96
N LYS A 14 17.07 0.72 -22.67
CA LYS A 14 16.71 2.08 -22.24
C LYS A 14 15.24 2.27 -21.83
N ALA A 15 14.33 1.45 -22.37
CA ALA A 15 12.90 1.47 -22.05
C ALA A 15 12.52 0.75 -20.74
N ARG A 16 13.46 0.06 -20.07
CA ARG A 16 13.21 -0.68 -18.84
C ARG A 16 14.22 -0.26 -17.75
N PRO A 17 13.80 -0.19 -16.48
CA PRO A 17 14.75 0.02 -15.40
C PRO A 17 15.64 -1.22 -15.18
N MET A 18 16.74 -1.01 -14.49
CA MET A 18 17.57 -2.06 -13.89
C MET A 18 17.51 -1.90 -12.38
N PHE A 19 17.24 -2.98 -11.67
CA PHE A 19 17.24 -3.01 -10.22
C PHE A 19 18.58 -3.56 -9.75
N ARG A 20 19.16 -2.93 -8.74
CA ARG A 20 20.44 -3.35 -8.14
C ARG A 20 20.30 -3.44 -6.64
N VAL A 21 20.83 -4.52 -6.08
CA VAL A 21 21.07 -4.65 -4.64
C VAL A 21 22.57 -4.72 -4.42
N THR A 22 23.10 -3.86 -3.56
CA THR A 22 24.49 -3.89 -3.14
C THR A 22 24.56 -4.35 -1.69
N THR A 23 25.34 -5.40 -1.42
CA THR A 23 25.59 -5.90 -0.06
C THR A 23 26.62 -5.03 0.64
N GLU A 24 26.77 -5.21 1.94
CA GLU A 24 27.77 -4.52 2.76
C GLU A 24 29.21 -4.80 2.29
N ASP A 25 29.46 -6.01 1.77
CA ASP A 25 30.74 -6.43 1.19
C ASP A 25 31.00 -5.85 -0.21
N GLY A 26 30.08 -5.02 -0.73
CA GLY A 26 30.19 -4.37 -2.04
C GLY A 26 29.76 -5.25 -3.22
N GLU A 27 29.26 -6.47 -2.97
CA GLU A 27 28.74 -7.33 -4.03
C GLU A 27 27.45 -6.74 -4.62
N GLN A 28 27.35 -6.75 -5.95
CA GLN A 28 26.22 -6.17 -6.68
C GLN A 28 25.41 -7.25 -7.39
N ILE A 29 24.10 -7.24 -7.17
CA ILE A 29 23.14 -8.16 -7.78
C ILE A 29 22.15 -7.35 -8.61
N ASP A 30 22.18 -7.56 -9.91
CA ASP A 30 21.34 -6.87 -10.87
C ASP A 30 20.16 -7.73 -11.33
N GLY A 31 19.02 -7.07 -11.60
CA GLY A 31 17.80 -7.73 -12.04
C GLY A 31 16.92 -6.82 -12.89
N SER A 32 16.05 -7.44 -13.69
CA SER A 32 15.05 -6.73 -14.50
C SER A 32 13.79 -6.36 -13.70
N THR A 33 13.63 -6.91 -12.50
CA THR A 33 12.55 -6.61 -11.56
C THR A 33 13.10 -6.63 -10.12
N PRO A 34 12.45 -5.94 -9.15
CA PRO A 34 12.84 -6.01 -7.74
C PRO A 34 12.87 -7.45 -7.20
N SER A 35 11.88 -8.26 -7.60
CA SER A 35 11.73 -9.64 -7.16
C SER A 35 12.85 -10.55 -7.67
N THR A 36 13.42 -10.26 -8.85
CA THR A 36 14.58 -11.01 -9.37
C THR A 36 15.79 -10.82 -8.45
N CYS A 37 16.11 -9.58 -8.07
CA CYS A 37 17.21 -9.31 -7.14
C CYS A 37 16.95 -9.91 -5.76
N TRP A 38 15.73 -9.71 -5.23
CA TRP A 38 15.40 -10.16 -3.88
C TRP A 38 15.37 -11.68 -3.75
N LYS A 39 14.98 -12.41 -4.81
CA LYS A 39 14.99 -13.88 -4.82
C LYS A 39 16.41 -14.43 -4.62
N GLU A 40 17.41 -13.83 -5.24
CA GLU A 40 18.82 -14.20 -5.07
C GLU A 40 19.28 -13.98 -3.62
N ILE A 41 19.04 -12.78 -3.07
CA ILE A 41 19.36 -12.45 -1.68
C ILE A 41 18.66 -13.41 -0.71
N TYR A 42 17.37 -13.66 -0.92
CA TYR A 42 16.59 -14.53 -0.05
C TYR A 42 17.12 -15.98 -0.05
N SER A 43 17.54 -16.50 -1.21
CA SER A 43 18.19 -17.83 -1.30
C SER A 43 19.47 -17.89 -0.45
N ARG A 44 20.32 -16.86 -0.53
CA ARG A 44 21.56 -16.79 0.25
C ARG A 44 21.32 -16.70 1.75
N ILE A 45 20.34 -15.89 2.16
CA ILE A 45 19.92 -15.81 3.58
C ILE A 45 19.44 -17.18 4.05
N LYS A 46 18.63 -17.88 3.24
CA LYS A 46 18.11 -19.20 3.57
C LYS A 46 19.23 -20.24 3.70
N GLU A 47 20.17 -20.28 2.77
CA GLU A 47 21.34 -21.18 2.81
C GLU A 47 22.21 -20.92 4.04
N THR A 48 22.43 -19.64 4.38
CA THR A 48 23.19 -19.26 5.59
C THR A 48 22.49 -19.67 6.88
N LYS A 49 21.16 -19.51 6.94
CA LYS A 49 20.34 -19.96 8.08
C LYS A 49 20.34 -21.49 8.22
N CYS A 50 20.32 -22.26 7.13
CA CYS A 50 20.36 -23.73 7.18
C CYS A 50 21.72 -24.29 7.64
N ASN A 51 22.81 -23.58 7.38
CA ASN A 51 24.16 -24.00 7.80
C ASN A 51 24.45 -23.70 9.27
N ASN A 52 23.77 -22.72 9.87
CA ASN A 52 23.82 -22.43 11.29
C ASN A 52 22.72 -23.22 12.02
N VAL A 53 23.03 -24.46 12.41
CA VAL A 53 22.15 -25.33 13.20
C VAL A 53 21.98 -24.76 14.61
N HIS A 54 21.17 -23.72 14.77
CA HIS A 54 20.49 -23.28 16.01
C HIS A 54 19.74 -21.97 15.69
N ALA A 55 18.52 -22.07 15.17
CA ALA A 55 17.58 -20.98 15.25
C ALA A 55 16.17 -21.56 15.28
N GLU A 56 15.58 -21.47 16.46
CA GLU A 56 14.20 -21.85 16.76
C GLU A 56 13.23 -21.09 15.85
N VAL A 57 12.11 -21.75 15.59
CA VAL A 57 11.03 -21.33 14.70
C VAL A 57 10.30 -20.13 15.32
N GLU A 58 10.86 -18.93 15.19
CA GLU A 58 10.14 -17.69 15.48
C GLU A 58 9.46 -17.18 14.22
N GLY A 59 8.15 -17.41 14.16
CA GLY A 59 7.21 -16.70 13.29
C GLY A 59 7.24 -17.14 11.83
N ARG A 60 6.05 -17.25 11.23
CA ARG A 60 5.93 -17.25 9.77
C ARG A 60 6.40 -15.89 9.27
N GLU A 61 7.69 -15.70 9.03
CA GLU A 61 8.21 -14.51 8.34
C GLU A 61 7.50 -14.46 6.98
N VAL A 62 6.49 -13.60 6.87
CA VAL A 62 5.75 -13.38 5.62
C VAL A 62 6.80 -13.08 4.55
N GLN A 63 6.81 -13.88 3.49
CA GLN A 63 7.77 -13.73 2.40
C GLN A 63 7.60 -12.34 1.78
N LYS A 64 8.46 -11.40 2.17
CA LYS A 64 8.43 -10.03 1.68
C LYS A 64 8.72 -10.03 0.18
N SER A 65 7.86 -9.37 -0.60
CA SER A 65 8.04 -9.24 -2.04
C SER A 65 9.24 -8.36 -2.37
N GLY A 66 9.80 -8.47 -3.58
CA GLY A 66 10.87 -7.59 -4.01
C GLY A 66 10.47 -6.12 -3.97
N SER A 67 9.25 -5.78 -4.41
CA SER A 67 8.73 -4.41 -4.34
C SER A 67 8.65 -3.88 -2.92
N TYR A 68 8.24 -4.70 -1.96
CA TYR A 68 8.24 -4.36 -0.54
C TYR A 68 9.65 -4.04 -0.05
N MET A 69 10.62 -4.90 -0.40
CA MET A 69 12.01 -4.75 0.05
C MET A 69 12.69 -3.51 -0.54
N PHE A 70 12.34 -3.14 -1.78
CA PHE A 70 12.78 -1.89 -2.41
C PHE A 70 12.03 -0.65 -1.88
N GLY A 71 11.08 -0.81 -0.95
CA GLY A 71 10.27 0.28 -0.42
C GLY A 71 9.19 0.79 -1.38
N LEU A 72 9.04 0.18 -2.56
CA LEU A 72 8.06 0.58 -3.58
C LEU A 72 6.63 0.17 -3.23
N SER A 73 6.44 -0.58 -2.14
CA SER A 73 5.12 -0.86 -1.55
C SER A 73 4.83 0.01 -0.33
N ASN A 74 5.75 0.89 0.09
CA ASN A 74 5.51 1.82 1.17
C ASN A 74 4.58 2.96 0.67
N PRO A 75 3.43 3.23 1.32
CA PRO A 75 2.47 4.23 0.87
C PRO A 75 3.06 5.63 0.70
N GLN A 76 3.91 6.04 1.64
CA GLN A 76 4.54 7.36 1.63
C GLN A 76 5.50 7.48 0.45
N ILE A 77 6.29 6.43 0.19
CA ILE A 77 7.21 6.38 -0.96
C ILE A 77 6.42 6.36 -2.27
N CYS A 78 5.35 5.55 -2.36
CA CYS A 78 4.46 5.53 -3.52
C CYS A 78 3.90 6.92 -3.82
N GLN A 79 3.38 7.62 -2.82
CA GLN A 79 2.83 8.96 -2.96
C GLN A 79 3.90 9.94 -3.47
N LEU A 80 5.07 9.96 -2.83
CA LEU A 80 6.18 10.83 -3.24
C LEU A 80 6.59 10.58 -4.69
N ILE A 81 6.64 9.32 -5.14
CA ILE A 81 6.92 8.97 -6.54
C ILE A 81 5.82 9.49 -7.48
N GLN A 82 4.55 9.38 -7.08
CA GLN A 82 3.41 9.87 -7.87
C GLN A 82 3.37 11.40 -7.95
N GLU A 83 3.98 12.12 -7.02
CA GLU A 83 4.06 13.59 -7.01
C GLU A 83 5.24 14.14 -7.82
N LEU A 84 6.17 13.29 -8.28
CA LEU A 84 7.31 13.72 -9.09
C LEU A 84 6.87 14.32 -10.44
N PRO A 85 7.65 15.28 -10.98
CA PRO A 85 7.42 15.81 -12.32
C PRO A 85 7.34 14.68 -13.36
N ASN A 86 6.36 14.77 -14.26
CA ASN A 86 6.10 13.80 -15.33
C ASN A 86 5.58 12.43 -14.88
N SER A 87 5.31 12.20 -13.59
CA SER A 87 4.70 10.94 -13.12
C SER A 87 3.40 10.63 -13.87
N ARG A 88 2.57 11.66 -14.09
CA ARG A 88 1.30 11.61 -14.83
C ARG A 88 1.43 11.14 -16.28
N LEU A 89 2.63 11.13 -16.87
CA LEU A 89 2.86 10.57 -18.21
C LEU A 89 2.80 9.04 -18.22
N CYS A 90 2.90 8.38 -17.06
CA CYS A 90 2.77 6.93 -16.93
C CYS A 90 1.30 6.49 -17.00
N THR A 91 0.63 6.69 -18.15
CA THR A 91 -0.82 6.49 -18.29
C THR A 91 -1.25 5.09 -17.86
N LYS A 92 -0.52 4.04 -18.29
CA LYS A 92 -0.78 2.64 -17.90
C LYS A 92 -0.82 2.42 -16.38
N TYR A 93 -0.02 3.15 -15.62
CA TYR A 93 0.01 3.03 -14.16
C TYR A 93 -1.30 3.57 -13.57
N PHE A 94 -1.73 4.76 -13.99
CA PHE A 94 -2.97 5.38 -13.49
C PHE A 94 -4.23 4.70 -14.03
N GLU A 95 -4.24 4.25 -15.29
CA GLU A 95 -5.32 3.43 -15.87
C GLU A 95 -5.51 2.12 -15.08
N SER A 96 -4.40 1.47 -14.68
CA SER A 96 -4.44 0.22 -13.90
C SER A 96 -4.85 0.42 -12.43
N CYS A 97 -4.74 1.64 -11.92
CA CYS A 97 -5.18 1.99 -10.57
C CYS A 97 -6.72 2.10 -10.48
N GLY A 98 -7.42 1.98 -11.62
CA GLY A 98 -8.84 2.19 -11.75
C GLY A 98 -9.16 3.67 -11.68
N ASP A 99 -9.84 4.20 -12.69
CA ASP A 99 -10.50 5.48 -12.53
C ASP A 99 -11.47 5.36 -11.35
N LEU A 100 -11.36 6.31 -10.41
CA LEU A 100 -12.34 6.44 -9.34
C LEU A 100 -13.72 6.61 -9.97
N PRO A 101 -14.77 5.93 -9.48
CA PRO A 101 -16.12 6.20 -9.94
C PRO A 101 -16.40 7.71 -9.88
N ALA A 102 -16.99 8.27 -10.94
CA ALA A 102 -17.32 9.69 -10.98
C ALA A 102 -18.11 10.09 -9.72
N GLY A 103 -17.69 11.17 -9.06
CA GLY A 103 -18.27 11.63 -7.79
C GLY A 103 -17.61 11.06 -6.52
N TYR A 104 -16.50 10.32 -6.64
CA TYR A 104 -15.75 9.81 -5.49
C TYR A 104 -14.30 10.30 -5.48
N ARG A 105 -13.75 10.50 -4.28
CA ARG A 105 -12.31 10.77 -4.07
C ARG A 105 -11.68 9.68 -3.22
N ALA A 106 -10.44 9.30 -3.57
CA ALA A 106 -9.61 8.46 -2.72
C ALA A 106 -9.07 9.27 -1.53
N VAL A 107 -9.14 8.72 -0.33
CA VAL A 107 -8.58 9.28 0.91
C VAL A 107 -7.62 8.28 1.52
N HIS A 108 -6.41 8.73 1.85
CA HIS A 108 -5.42 7.87 2.48
C HIS A 108 -5.77 7.61 3.95
N ILE A 109 -5.82 6.34 4.37
CA ILE A 109 -6.12 5.95 5.76
C ILE A 109 -4.91 5.33 6.45
N ASN A 110 -4.63 5.81 7.66
CA ASN A 110 -3.74 5.16 8.61
C ASN A 110 -4.54 4.46 9.71
N TRP A 111 -4.59 3.14 9.68
CA TRP A 111 -5.41 2.29 10.56
C TRP A 111 -4.87 2.13 12.00
N LYS A 112 -4.07 3.07 12.48
CA LYS A 112 -3.39 2.95 13.78
C LYS A 112 -4.24 3.40 14.96
N ASP A 113 -5.28 4.18 14.71
CA ASP A 113 -6.08 4.84 15.75
C ASP A 113 -7.56 4.43 15.57
N LEU A 114 -7.98 3.38 16.29
CA LEU A 114 -9.33 2.79 16.21
C LEU A 114 -10.41 3.67 16.87
N ASP A 115 -10.05 4.83 17.41
CA ASP A 115 -10.90 5.78 18.12
C ASP A 115 -11.03 7.13 17.39
N ARG A 116 -10.40 7.29 16.21
CA ARG A 116 -10.39 8.55 15.46
C ARG A 116 -10.98 8.42 14.07
N CYS A 117 -11.41 9.56 13.52
CA CYS A 117 -11.84 9.63 12.15
C CYS A 117 -10.66 9.48 11.19
N ASN A 118 -10.69 8.44 10.36
CA ASN A 118 -9.68 8.18 9.34
C ASN A 118 -9.54 9.26 8.24
N VAL A 119 -10.41 10.28 8.23
CA VAL A 119 -10.39 11.38 7.25
C VAL A 119 -9.91 12.69 7.87
N CYS A 120 -10.43 13.07 9.04
CA CYS A 120 -10.10 14.34 9.69
C CYS A 120 -9.21 14.21 10.93
N ASP A 121 -8.89 12.98 11.36
CA ASP A 121 -8.07 12.65 12.53
C ASP A 121 -8.60 13.19 13.88
N MET A 122 -9.90 13.48 13.93
CA MET A 122 -10.60 13.94 15.15
C MET A 122 -11.41 12.80 15.77
N ASP A 123 -11.54 12.81 17.09
CA ASP A 123 -12.30 11.88 17.94
C ASP A 123 -13.65 12.44 18.40
N GLU A 124 -14.01 13.67 18.02
CA GLU A 124 -15.25 14.33 18.46
C GLU A 124 -16.49 13.96 17.62
N GLU A 125 -17.50 13.38 18.26
CA GLU A 125 -18.83 13.17 17.66
C GLU A 125 -19.79 14.32 17.94
N TYR A 126 -20.58 14.69 16.93
CA TYR A 126 -21.70 15.63 17.05
C TYR A 126 -23.02 14.93 16.67
N GLU A 127 -24.15 15.39 17.21
CA GLU A 127 -25.48 14.77 16.98
C GLU A 127 -25.83 14.62 15.49
N ASP A 128 -25.30 15.49 14.63
CA ASP A 128 -25.50 15.52 13.18
C ASP A 128 -24.30 14.97 12.37
N ASN A 129 -23.31 14.37 13.03
CA ASN A 129 -22.06 13.90 12.42
C ASN A 129 -21.39 12.75 13.22
N LEU A 130 -22.17 11.72 13.56
CA LEU A 130 -21.70 10.54 14.31
C LEU A 130 -20.63 9.72 13.56
N PHE A 131 -19.87 8.91 14.30
CA PHE A 131 -19.00 7.91 13.69
C PHE A 131 -19.77 6.82 12.95
N LEU A 132 -19.22 6.45 11.80
CA LEU A 132 -19.58 5.28 11.02
C LEU A 132 -18.46 4.26 11.17
N GLN A 133 -18.81 3.10 11.72
CA GLN A 133 -17.92 1.95 11.78
C GLN A 133 -18.33 0.91 10.74
N CYS A 134 -17.41 0.54 9.84
CA CYS A 134 -17.70 -0.50 8.86
C CYS A 134 -17.74 -1.87 9.52
N ASP A 135 -18.86 -2.59 9.40
CA ASP A 135 -19.04 -3.91 10.03
C ASP A 135 -18.07 -4.99 9.51
N LYS A 136 -17.41 -4.76 8.37
CA LYS A 136 -16.50 -5.74 7.75
C LYS A 136 -15.02 -5.42 7.94
N CYS A 137 -14.62 -4.16 7.81
CA CYS A 137 -13.21 -3.75 7.91
C CYS A 137 -12.89 -2.90 9.14
N CYS A 138 -13.89 -2.60 9.98
CA CYS A 138 -13.75 -1.84 11.22
C CYS A 138 -13.17 -0.42 11.06
N MET A 139 -13.26 0.15 9.86
CA MET A 139 -12.84 1.54 9.66
C MET A 139 -13.77 2.50 10.38
N MET A 140 -13.25 3.60 10.92
CA MET A 140 -14.05 4.64 11.56
C MET A 140 -13.93 5.98 10.87
N VAL A 141 -15.06 6.61 10.55
CA VAL A 141 -15.13 7.95 9.95
C VAL A 141 -16.39 8.67 10.39
N HIS A 142 -16.35 9.99 10.52
CA HIS A 142 -17.58 10.76 10.66
C HIS A 142 -18.47 10.62 9.42
N ALA A 143 -19.78 10.61 9.61
CA ALA A 143 -20.76 10.51 8.52
C ALA A 143 -20.53 11.56 7.42
N ARG A 144 -20.34 12.84 7.79
CA ARG A 144 -20.05 13.91 6.82
C ARG A 144 -18.68 13.78 6.18
N CYS A 145 -17.68 13.32 6.93
CA CYS A 145 -16.33 13.08 6.39
C CYS A 145 -16.34 11.98 5.31
N TYR A 146 -17.28 11.05 5.40
CA TYR A 146 -17.51 10.01 4.41
C TYR A 146 -18.47 10.43 3.28
N GLY A 147 -19.32 11.42 3.53
CA GLY A 147 -20.37 11.87 2.63
C GLY A 147 -21.70 11.10 2.79
N GLU A 148 -21.95 10.49 3.95
CA GLU A 148 -23.30 10.06 4.33
C GLU A 148 -24.02 11.23 5.02
N LEU A 149 -25.16 11.65 4.45
CA LEU A 149 -25.95 12.78 4.95
C LEU A 149 -27.22 12.33 5.70
N GLU A 150 -27.59 11.05 5.60
CA GLU A 150 -28.78 10.49 6.24
C GLU A 150 -28.41 9.61 7.44
N PRO A 151 -29.17 9.68 8.55
CA PRO A 151 -28.93 8.84 9.71
C PRO A 151 -29.20 7.37 9.40
N LEU A 152 -28.25 6.51 9.76
CA LEU A 152 -28.38 5.07 9.62
C LEU A 152 -29.18 4.57 10.81
N ASN A 153 -30.47 4.30 10.59
CA ASN A 153 -31.43 3.88 11.62
C ASN A 153 -31.14 2.46 12.16
N GLY A 154 -29.96 2.23 12.74
CA GLY A 154 -29.54 0.96 13.36
C GLY A 154 -29.23 -0.17 12.37
N VAL A 155 -29.06 0.13 11.09
CA VAL A 155 -28.68 -0.86 10.06
C VAL A 155 -27.17 -1.02 9.97
N LEU A 156 -26.72 -2.23 9.62
CA LEU A 156 -25.31 -2.52 9.33
C LEU A 156 -24.78 -1.56 8.25
N TRP A 157 -23.64 -0.94 8.52
CA TRP A 157 -22.97 -0.03 7.61
C TRP A 157 -21.71 -0.68 7.01
N LEU A 158 -21.66 -0.69 5.68
CA LEU A 158 -20.49 -1.12 4.94
C LEU A 158 -19.91 0.05 4.15
N CYS A 159 -18.58 0.20 4.22
CA CYS A 159 -17.88 1.16 3.38
C CYS A 159 -17.97 0.74 1.89
N ASN A 160 -17.65 1.67 0.98
CA ASN A 160 -17.78 1.51 -0.46
C ASN A 160 -16.93 0.36 -1.01
N LEU A 161 -15.86 -0.03 -0.29
CA LEU A 161 -15.02 -1.17 -0.62
C LEU A 161 -15.58 -2.51 -0.09
N CYS A 162 -16.39 -2.47 0.96
CA CYS A 162 -16.94 -3.65 1.60
C CYS A 162 -18.33 -4.03 1.08
N ARG A 163 -19.03 -3.11 0.39
CA ARG A 163 -20.32 -3.37 -0.26
C ARG A 163 -20.17 -4.32 -1.45
N SER A 164 -21.18 -5.17 -1.64
CA SER A 164 -21.28 -6.05 -2.80
C SER A 164 -21.35 -5.23 -4.10
N GLY A 165 -20.47 -5.52 -5.06
CA GLY A 165 -20.37 -4.77 -6.32
C GLY A 165 -19.33 -3.64 -6.32
N ALA A 166 -18.53 -3.50 -5.25
CA ALA A 166 -17.42 -2.56 -5.22
C ALA A 166 -16.42 -2.78 -6.39
N PRO A 167 -15.80 -1.71 -6.92
CA PRO A 167 -14.71 -1.85 -7.88
C PRO A 167 -13.65 -2.80 -7.33
N LYS A 168 -13.20 -3.75 -8.15
CA LYS A 168 -12.08 -4.64 -7.77
C LYS A 168 -10.83 -3.77 -7.66
N SER A 169 -10.54 -3.27 -6.47
CA SER A 169 -9.21 -2.72 -6.22
C SER A 169 -8.21 -3.88 -6.35
N PRO A 170 -7.03 -3.64 -6.96
CA PRO A 170 -5.92 -4.55 -6.76
C PRO A 170 -5.74 -4.70 -5.26
N HIS A 171 -5.69 -5.95 -4.78
CA HIS A 171 -5.47 -6.31 -3.37
C HIS A 171 -4.22 -5.66 -2.74
N ASP A 172 -3.41 -4.93 -3.53
CA ASP A 172 -2.17 -4.26 -3.15
C ASP A 172 -2.28 -2.72 -3.00
N VAL A 173 -3.41 -2.08 -3.32
CA VAL A 173 -3.68 -0.66 -2.98
C VAL A 173 -4.50 -0.57 -1.69
N LEU A 174 -3.86 -0.98 -0.60
CA LEU A 174 -4.47 -1.15 0.73
C LEU A 174 -4.66 0.15 1.54
N PHE A 175 -4.70 1.31 0.88
CA PHE A 175 -4.56 2.60 1.59
C PHE A 175 -5.64 3.64 1.29
N ALA A 176 -6.59 3.38 0.38
CA ALA A 176 -7.56 4.39 -0.04
C ALA A 176 -8.99 4.06 0.39
N LEU A 177 -9.65 4.97 1.09
CA LEU A 177 -11.11 5.00 1.20
C LEU A 177 -11.72 5.83 0.08
N LEU A 178 -12.86 5.40 -0.44
CA LEU A 178 -13.66 6.21 -1.35
C LEU A 178 -14.67 7.04 -0.56
N VAL A 179 -14.51 8.36 -0.58
CA VAL A 179 -15.45 9.33 0.00
C VAL A 179 -16.29 9.94 -1.13
N LYS A 180 -17.60 10.10 -0.91
CA LYS A 180 -18.50 10.77 -1.87
C LYS A 180 -18.24 12.27 -1.86
N LEU A 181 -18.16 12.88 -3.05
CA LEU A 181 -18.17 14.33 -3.22
C LEU A 181 -19.64 14.78 -3.29
N ALA A 182 -20.06 15.64 -2.37
CA ALA A 182 -21.36 16.30 -2.35
C ALA A 182 -21.34 17.60 -3.17
#